data_AF-A0A4Y2J413-F1
#
_entry.id   AF-A0A4Y2J413-F1
#
_cell.length_a   1.000
_cell.length_b   1.000
_cell.length_c   1.000
_cell.angle_alpha   90.00
_cell.angle_beta   90.00
_cell.angle_gamma   90.00
#
_symmetry.space_group_name_H-M   'P 1'
#
loop_
_entity.id
_entity.type
_entity.pdbx_description
1 polymer ?
#
loop_
_entity_poly.entity_id
_entity_poly.type
_entity_poly.pdbx_seq_one_letter_code
_entity_poly.pdbx_strand_id
1 'polypeptide(L)'
;MLGVMIDDRLNGLAHLHYIRGKVARILNRLTIARGRRGLSGKVLKVLYKRALERLVTYAAPAWWAGTVRQIDLLNKIQRQVLLAISGAFRTTSTAALQVICGLEPTHLVCEMQAAVFHIKHHSPYVSLFGEIYTGPQLETYRETWIHPSSIAKVQWDKDFPPSQFSIFTDGSKTDGRVGAAFHVIEGSKQSRLSVSS
;
A
#
# COMPACT_ATOMS: atom_id res chain seq x y z
N MET A 1 -8.12 -1.40 25.79
CA MET A 1 -8.67 -0.40 24.85
C MET A 1 -7.82 -0.35 23.59
N LEU A 2 -8.43 -0.54 22.43
CA LEU A 2 -7.79 -0.72 21.12
C LEU A 2 -7.34 0.61 20.48
N GLY A 3 -6.57 1.44 21.19
CA GLY A 3 -5.90 2.65 20.64
C GLY A 3 -6.78 3.80 20.10
N VAL A 4 -8.10 3.65 20.06
CA VAL A 4 -9.07 4.67 19.62
C VAL A 4 -9.51 5.51 20.83
N MET A 5 -9.53 6.83 20.65
CA MET A 5 -10.03 7.77 21.67
C MET A 5 -11.46 8.15 21.31
N ILE A 6 -12.41 7.73 22.14
CA ILE A 6 -13.82 8.08 22.01
C ILE A 6 -14.03 9.34 22.84
N ASP A 7 -14.47 10.43 22.21
CA ASP A 7 -14.84 11.66 22.90
C ASP A 7 -16.36 11.69 23.18
N ASP A 8 -16.79 12.47 24.16
CA ASP A 8 -18.20 12.55 24.59
C ASP A 8 -19.15 12.99 23.46
N ARG A 9 -18.59 13.65 22.43
CA ARG A 9 -19.33 14.14 21.26
C ARG A 9 -19.21 13.23 20.04
N LEU A 10 -18.50 12.10 20.16
CA LEU A 10 -18.25 11.12 19.10
C LEU A 10 -17.77 11.71 17.76
N ASN A 11 -17.09 12.87 17.80
CA ASN A 11 -16.68 13.60 16.60
C ASN A 11 -15.26 13.25 16.13
N GLY A 12 -14.55 12.39 16.86
CA GLY A 12 -13.21 11.91 16.50
C GLY A 12 -12.09 12.97 16.53
N LEU A 13 -12.37 14.21 16.92
CA LEU A 13 -11.37 15.28 16.94
C LEU A 13 -10.29 15.02 17.99
N ALA A 14 -10.67 14.55 19.18
CA ALA A 14 -9.72 14.16 20.22
C ALA A 14 -8.72 13.11 19.71
N HIS A 15 -9.23 12.11 18.99
CA HIS A 15 -8.41 11.09 18.35
C HIS A 15 -7.47 11.67 17.30
N LEU A 16 -7.96 12.54 16.41
CA LEU A 16 -7.13 13.21 15.41
C LEU A 16 -6.05 14.10 16.02
N HIS A 17 -6.33 14.78 17.13
CA HIS A 17 -5.33 15.57 17.86
C HIS A 17 -4.22 14.69 18.44
N TYR A 18 -4.58 13.54 19.02
CA TYR A 18 -3.62 12.55 19.48
C TYR A 18 -2.77 11.99 18.32
N ILE A 19 -3.39 11.58 17.22
CA ILE A 19 -2.71 11.10 16.02
C ILE A 19 -1.75 12.16 15.47
N ARG A 20 -2.19 13.42 15.39
CA ARG A 20 -1.35 14.53 14.94
C ARG A 20 -0.06 14.63 15.74
N GLY A 21 -0.15 14.57 17.07
CA GLY A 21 1.03 14.58 17.94
C GLY A 21 1.96 13.39 17.69
N LYS A 22 1.39 12.20 17.51
CA LYS A 22 2.14 10.96 17.23
C LYS A 22 2.85 11.03 15.87
N VAL A 23 2.14 11.44 14.83
CA VAL A 23 2.67 11.62 13.46
C VAL A 23 3.77 12.68 13.45
N ALA A 24 3.57 13.83 14.10
CA ALA A 24 4.57 14.89 14.17
C ALA A 24 5.88 14.40 14.83
N ARG A 25 5.78 13.60 15.91
CA ARG A 25 6.95 13.03 16.59
C ARG A 25 7.72 12.06 15.68
N ILE A 26 7.02 11.18 14.96
CA ILE A 26 7.64 10.24 14.01
C ILE A 26 8.30 11.03 12.87
N LEU A 27 7.58 11.99 12.30
CA LEU A 27 8.06 12.81 11.20
C LEU A 27 9.31 13.60 11.57
N ASN A 28 9.35 14.21 12.75
CA ASN A 28 10.54 14.93 13.23
C ASN A 28 11.78 14.03 13.26
N ARG A 29 11.65 12.78 13.74
CA ARG A 29 12.76 11.82 13.73
C ARG A 29 13.21 11.46 12.32
N LEU A 30 12.26 11.27 11.40
CA LEU A 30 12.55 10.95 10.00
C LEU A 30 13.23 12.13 9.29
N THR A 31 12.79 13.36 9.53
CA THR A 31 13.41 14.57 8.99
C THR A 31 14.83 14.78 9.51
N ILE A 32 15.08 14.51 10.79
CA ILE A 32 16.44 14.52 11.36
C ILE A 32 17.32 13.46 10.68
N ALA A 33 16.80 12.24 10.50
CA ALA A 33 17.52 11.17 9.80
C ALA A 33 17.78 11.54 8.33
N ARG A 34 16.87 12.25 7.66
CA ARG A 34 17.10 12.81 6.32
C ARG A 34 18.26 13.79 6.29
N GLY A 35 18.29 14.75 7.21
CA GLY A 35 19.38 15.74 7.27
C GLY A 35 20.73 15.14 7.64
N ARG A 36 20.77 14.15 8.55
CA ARG A 36 22.02 13.59 9.08
C ARG A 36 22.52 12.32 8.39
N ARG A 37 21.63 11.50 7.84
CA ARG A 37 21.93 10.16 7.31
C ARG A 37 21.56 10.00 5.83
N GLY A 38 21.18 11.08 5.14
CA GLY A 38 20.90 11.06 3.70
C GLY A 38 19.61 10.35 3.30
N LEU A 39 18.62 10.22 4.20
CA LEU A 39 17.32 9.61 3.86
C LEU A 39 16.64 10.39 2.72
N SER A 40 16.37 9.73 1.60
CA SER A 40 15.74 10.39 0.46
C SER A 40 14.25 10.67 0.68
N GLY A 41 13.73 11.73 0.04
CA GLY A 41 12.28 12.02 0.03
C GLY A 41 11.45 10.87 -0.54
N LYS A 42 12.00 10.07 -1.46
CA LYS A 42 11.36 8.85 -2.00
C LYS A 42 11.13 7.81 -0.91
N VAL A 43 12.12 7.55 -0.05
CA VAL A 43 11.97 6.62 1.08
C VAL A 43 10.94 7.16 2.07
N LEU A 44 10.96 8.47 2.35
CA LEU A 44 9.96 9.08 3.23
C LEU A 44 8.54 8.95 2.66
N LYS A 45 8.35 9.10 1.35
CA LYS A 45 7.07 8.85 0.68
C LYS A 45 6.60 7.41 0.88
N VAL A 46 7.49 6.43 0.72
CA VAL A 46 7.17 5.01 0.94
C VAL A 46 6.77 4.75 2.40
N LEU A 47 7.53 5.29 3.36
CA LEU A 47 7.22 5.17 4.79
C LEU A 47 5.89 5.83 5.14
N TYR A 48 5.60 6.99 4.56
CA TYR A 48 4.31 7.63 4.73
C TYR A 48 3.19 6.72 4.26
N LYS A 49 3.26 6.27 3.00
CA LYS A 49 2.19 5.50 2.37
C LYS A 49 1.96 4.15 3.05
N ARG A 50 3.03 3.46 3.45
CA ARG A 50 2.92 2.11 4.03
C ARG A 50 2.66 2.09 5.54
N ALA A 51 3.11 3.09 6.29
CA ALA A 51 3.02 3.07 7.75
C ALA A 51 2.21 4.23 8.33
N LEU A 52 2.58 5.49 8.01
CA LEU A 52 1.94 6.65 8.65
C LEU A 52 0.49 6.84 8.19
N GLU A 53 0.19 6.63 6.91
CA GLU A 53 -1.19 6.70 6.41
C GLU A 53 -2.05 5.66 7.12
N ARG A 54 -1.57 4.42 7.26
CA ARG A 54 -2.26 3.34 7.98
C ARG A 54 -2.46 3.65 9.46
N LEU A 55 -1.50 4.32 10.08
CA LEU A 55 -1.64 4.79 11.45
C LEU A 55 -2.70 5.87 11.59
N VAL A 56 -2.81 6.78 10.61
CA VAL A 56 -3.80 7.87 10.61
C VAL A 56 -5.19 7.34 10.30
N THR A 57 -5.33 6.42 9.35
CA THR A 57 -6.63 5.87 8.92
C THR A 57 -7.08 4.67 9.74
N TYR A 58 -6.30 4.29 10.77
CA TYR A 58 -6.65 3.21 11.66
C TYR A 58 -7.99 3.47 12.33
N ALA A 59 -8.87 2.47 12.29
CA ALA A 59 -10.22 2.54 12.84
C ALA A 59 -11.04 3.74 12.32
N ALA A 60 -10.74 4.27 11.13
CA ALA A 60 -11.50 5.35 10.50
C ALA A 60 -13.03 5.15 10.57
N PRO A 61 -13.59 3.95 10.33
CA PRO A 61 -15.05 3.74 10.45
C PRO A 61 -15.65 4.09 11.83
N ALA A 62 -14.84 4.07 12.89
CA ALA A 62 -15.31 4.33 14.25
C ALA A 62 -15.33 5.82 14.64
N TRP A 63 -14.54 6.66 13.96
CA TRP A 63 -14.37 8.07 14.35
C TRP A 63 -14.54 9.07 13.19
N TRP A 64 -14.56 8.60 11.94
CA TRP A 64 -14.73 9.44 10.76
C TRP A 64 -16.19 9.88 10.61
N ALA A 65 -16.42 11.19 10.58
CA ALA A 65 -17.75 11.78 10.42
C ALA A 65 -17.84 12.73 9.21
N GLY A 66 -16.78 12.85 8.41
CA GLY A 66 -16.77 13.68 7.20
C GLY A 66 -16.89 15.19 7.44
N THR A 67 -16.73 15.67 8.68
CA THR A 67 -16.92 17.10 8.97
C THR A 67 -15.77 17.95 8.42
N VAL A 68 -16.07 19.20 8.04
CA VAL A 68 -15.06 20.17 7.56
C VAL A 68 -13.88 20.30 8.53
N ARG A 69 -14.15 20.31 9.84
CA ARG A 69 -13.11 20.38 10.89
C ARG A 69 -12.18 19.17 10.88
N GLN A 70 -12.71 17.96 10.68
CA GLN A 70 -11.91 16.74 10.56
C GLN A 70 -11.06 16.76 9.28
N ILE A 71 -11.65 17.18 8.15
CA ILE A 71 -10.95 17.32 6.87
C ILE A 71 -9.78 18.30 7.00
N ASP A 72 -10.00 19.47 7.59
CA ASP A 72 -8.97 20.48 7.82
C ASP A 72 -7.84 19.96 8.71
N LEU A 73 -8.17 19.21 9.76
CA LEU A 73 -7.18 18.65 10.67
C LEU A 73 -6.36 17.54 10.00
N LEU A 74 -6.99 16.65 9.24
CA LEU A 74 -6.29 15.64 8.42
C LEU A 74 -5.38 16.29 7.38
N ASN A 75 -5.86 17.32 6.69
CA ASN A 75 -5.06 18.07 5.72
C ASN A 75 -3.85 18.73 6.39
N LYS A 76 -3.98 19.26 7.62
CA LYS A 76 -2.85 19.78 8.41
C LYS A 76 -1.84 18.70 8.75
N ILE A 77 -2.29 17.51 9.18
CA ILE A 77 -1.41 16.36 9.48
C ILE A 77 -0.66 15.93 8.22
N GLN A 78 -1.37 15.72 7.12
CA GLN A 78 -0.80 15.28 5.85
C GLN A 78 0.18 16.32 5.29
N ARG A 79 -0.17 17.62 5.35
CA ARG A 79 0.67 18.72 4.86
C ARG A 79 2.07 18.71 5.46
N GLN A 80 2.21 18.43 6.75
CA GLN A 80 3.53 18.36 7.39
C GLN A 80 4.40 17.29 6.73
N VAL A 81 3.81 16.13 6.45
CA VAL A 81 4.52 15.03 5.79
C VAL A 81 4.84 15.37 4.34
N LEU A 82 3.90 15.98 3.61
CA LEU A 82 4.11 16.36 2.21
C LEU A 82 5.25 17.35 2.05
N LEU A 83 5.33 18.38 2.90
CA LEU A 83 6.44 19.32 2.92
C LEU A 83 7.77 18.62 3.21
N ALA A 84 7.77 17.66 4.13
CA ALA A 84 8.97 16.89 4.45
C ALA A 84 9.39 15.94 3.32
N ILE A 85 8.46 15.48 2.47
CA ILE A 85 8.76 14.66 1.29
C ILE A 85 9.32 15.54 0.17
N SER A 86 8.57 16.55 -0.25
CA SER A 86 8.89 17.38 -1.42
C SER A 86 10.02 18.36 -1.18
N GLY A 87 10.19 18.85 0.06
CA GLY A 87 11.09 19.96 0.35
C GLY A 87 10.62 21.31 -0.22
N ALA A 88 9.35 21.41 -0.63
CA ALA A 88 8.78 22.63 -1.19
C ALA A 88 8.61 23.74 -0.13
N PHE A 89 8.34 24.96 -0.61
CA PHE A 89 8.13 26.12 0.26
C PHE A 89 6.92 25.94 1.19
N ARG A 90 7.00 26.53 2.39
CA ARG A 90 5.90 26.49 3.37
C ARG A 90 4.62 27.18 2.88
N THR A 91 4.70 28.03 1.85
CA THR A 91 3.58 28.73 1.21
C THR A 91 2.91 27.92 0.10
N THR A 92 3.53 26.84 -0.37
CA THR A 92 2.94 25.98 -1.42
C THR A 92 1.61 25.41 -0.94
N SER A 93 0.56 25.48 -1.76
CA SER A 93 -0.78 24.97 -1.40
C SER A 93 -0.77 23.47 -1.12
N THR A 94 -1.63 22.98 -0.22
CA THR A 94 -1.69 21.54 0.12
C THR A 94 -2.10 20.70 -1.08
N ALA A 95 -3.02 21.20 -1.90
CA ALA A 95 -3.43 20.53 -3.14
C ALA A 95 -2.24 20.36 -4.11
N ALA A 96 -1.43 21.42 -4.33
CA ALA A 96 -0.25 21.31 -5.17
C ALA A 96 0.77 20.30 -4.60
N LEU A 97 0.95 20.28 -3.27
CA LEU A 97 1.82 19.30 -2.61
C LEU A 97 1.34 17.85 -2.82
N GLN A 98 0.04 17.59 -2.74
CA GLN A 98 -0.54 16.26 -2.99
C GLN A 98 -0.26 15.81 -4.43
N VAL A 99 -0.46 16.70 -5.41
CA VAL A 99 -0.21 16.42 -6.83
C VAL A 99 1.27 16.16 -7.09
N ILE A 100 2.17 17.05 -6.66
CA ILE A 100 3.63 16.91 -6.89
C ILE A 100 4.17 15.66 -6.21
N CYS A 101 3.71 15.36 -4.99
CA CYS A 101 4.11 14.15 -4.29
C CYS A 101 3.44 12.89 -4.86
N GLY A 102 2.38 13.00 -5.67
CA GLY A 102 1.55 11.89 -6.12
C GLY A 102 0.99 11.08 -4.96
N LEU A 103 0.29 11.77 -4.04
CA LEU A 103 -0.36 11.20 -2.86
C LEU A 103 -1.80 11.72 -2.78
N GLU A 104 -2.75 10.80 -2.57
CA GLU A 104 -4.14 11.16 -2.44
C GLU A 104 -4.42 11.91 -1.11
N PRO A 105 -5.46 12.77 -1.07
CA PRO A 105 -5.89 13.39 0.18
C PRO A 105 -6.31 12.36 1.25
N THR A 106 -5.79 12.50 2.47
CA THR A 106 -6.04 11.51 3.54
C THR A 106 -7.51 11.39 3.93
N HIS A 107 -8.31 12.45 3.79
CA HIS A 107 -9.74 12.41 4.08
C HIS A 107 -10.50 11.47 3.12
N LEU A 108 -10.13 11.42 1.83
CA LEU A 108 -10.72 10.49 0.86
C LEU A 108 -10.38 9.04 1.22
N VAL A 109 -9.17 8.79 1.74
CA VAL A 109 -8.81 7.47 2.25
C VAL A 109 -9.67 7.08 3.45
N CYS A 110 -9.93 8.00 4.38
CA CYS A 110 -10.81 7.73 5.52
C CYS A 110 -12.25 7.44 5.08
N GLU A 111 -12.76 8.21 4.11
CA GLU A 111 -14.08 8.02 3.52
C GLU A 111 -14.20 6.65 2.84
N MET A 112 -13.19 6.27 2.05
CA MET A 112 -13.11 4.93 1.46
C MET A 112 -13.08 3.83 2.53
N GLN A 113 -12.30 3.98 3.61
CA GLN A 113 -12.27 2.98 4.69
C GLN A 113 -13.62 2.84 5.40
N ALA A 114 -14.30 3.96 5.67
CA ALA A 114 -15.64 3.95 6.25
C ALA A 114 -16.66 3.27 5.31
N ALA A 115 -16.60 3.59 4.02
CA ALA A 115 -17.45 2.97 3.00
C ALA A 115 -17.25 1.45 2.89
N VAL A 116 -15.99 0.99 2.87
CA VAL A 116 -15.65 -0.44 2.88
C VAL A 116 -16.23 -1.13 4.12
N PHE A 117 -16.09 -0.53 5.29
CA PHE A 117 -16.64 -1.09 6.52
C PHE A 117 -18.17 -1.16 6.50
N HIS A 118 -18.84 -0.11 6.03
CA HIS A 118 -20.30 -0.09 5.89
C HIS A 118 -20.79 -1.20 4.96
N ILE A 119 -20.12 -1.40 3.82
CA ILE A 119 -20.45 -2.47 2.87
C ILE A 119 -20.30 -3.86 3.52
N LYS A 120 -19.24 -4.06 4.31
CA LYS A 120 -18.96 -5.37 4.93
C LYS A 120 -19.92 -5.74 6.05
N HIS A 121 -20.40 -4.76 6.80
CA HIS A 121 -21.07 -5.01 8.09
C HIS A 121 -22.52 -4.51 8.18
N HIS A 122 -22.93 -3.55 7.35
CA HIS A 122 -24.17 -2.82 7.57
C HIS A 122 -25.06 -2.62 6.34
N SER A 123 -24.53 -2.69 5.12
CA SER A 123 -25.30 -2.46 3.89
C SER A 123 -24.72 -3.21 2.70
N PRO A 124 -25.53 -3.73 1.75
CA PRO A 124 -25.00 -4.35 0.54
C PRO A 124 -24.39 -3.35 -0.47
N TYR A 125 -24.64 -2.04 -0.29
CA TYR A 125 -24.12 -0.98 -1.15
C TYR A 125 -23.82 0.32 -0.38
N VAL A 126 -22.98 1.18 -0.96
CA VAL A 126 -22.71 2.54 -0.51
C VAL A 126 -22.62 3.50 -1.70
N SER A 127 -23.13 4.72 -1.55
CA SER A 127 -22.87 5.79 -2.51
C SER A 127 -21.61 6.53 -2.10
N LEU A 128 -20.61 6.56 -2.97
CA LEU A 128 -19.33 7.22 -2.74
C LEU A 128 -18.99 8.06 -3.98
N PHE A 129 -18.78 9.36 -3.81
CA PHE A 129 -18.46 10.30 -4.90
C PHE A 129 -19.48 10.32 -6.06
N GLY A 130 -20.77 10.06 -5.78
CA GLY A 130 -21.83 10.02 -6.78
C GLY A 130 -21.97 8.69 -7.53
N GLU A 131 -21.12 7.72 -7.21
CA GLU A 131 -21.17 6.36 -7.77
C GLU A 131 -21.65 5.36 -6.70
N ILE A 132 -22.42 4.36 -7.13
CA ILE A 132 -22.90 3.30 -6.23
C ILE A 132 -21.92 2.13 -6.30
N TYR A 133 -21.38 1.76 -5.14
CA TYR A 133 -20.49 0.62 -4.98
C TYR A 133 -21.21 -0.50 -4.22
N THR A 134 -21.01 -1.72 -4.66
CA THR A 134 -21.52 -2.95 -4.04
C THR A 134 -20.37 -3.83 -3.54
N GLY A 135 -20.64 -4.71 -2.57
CA GLY A 135 -19.65 -5.64 -2.02
C GLY A 135 -18.78 -6.37 -3.06
N PRO A 136 -19.37 -7.01 -4.09
CA PRO A 136 -18.61 -7.73 -5.12
C PRO A 136 -17.65 -6.85 -5.94
N GLN A 137 -17.94 -5.55 -6.06
CA GLN A 137 -17.10 -4.58 -6.77
C GLN A 137 -15.91 -4.11 -5.93
N LEU A 138 -16.02 -4.15 -4.60
CA LEU A 138 -15.05 -3.58 -3.68
C LEU A 138 -13.99 -4.60 -3.23
N GLU A 139 -14.40 -5.84 -2.99
CA GLU A 139 -13.51 -6.95 -2.66
C GLU A 139 -13.97 -8.21 -3.40
N THR A 140 -13.37 -8.46 -4.56
CA THR A 140 -13.46 -9.79 -5.16
C THR A 140 -12.52 -10.71 -4.38
N TYR A 141 -13.03 -11.37 -3.34
CA TYR A 141 -12.31 -12.49 -2.72
C TYR A 141 -12.12 -13.58 -3.79
N ARG A 142 -10.88 -13.75 -4.24
CA ARG A 142 -10.48 -14.95 -4.97
C ARG A 142 -9.85 -15.89 -3.96
N GLU A 143 -10.48 -17.04 -3.76
CA GLU A 143 -9.91 -18.12 -2.96
C GLU A 143 -8.64 -18.63 -3.68
N THR A 144 -7.50 -18.02 -3.35
CA THR A 144 -6.17 -18.45 -3.83
C THR A 144 -5.50 -19.41 -2.88
N TRP A 145 -6.17 -19.75 -1.77
CA TRP A 145 -5.63 -20.69 -0.80
C TRP A 145 -5.64 -22.09 -1.40
N ILE A 146 -4.44 -22.61 -1.60
CA ILE A 146 -4.21 -24.00 -1.97
C ILE A 146 -3.63 -24.66 -0.72
N HIS A 147 -4.31 -25.67 -0.20
CA HIS A 147 -3.80 -26.43 0.94
C HIS A 147 -2.40 -26.97 0.59
N PRO A 148 -1.39 -26.88 1.47
CA PRO A 148 -0.03 -27.33 1.14
C PRO A 148 0.07 -28.79 0.67
N SER A 149 -0.84 -29.68 1.11
CA SER A 149 -0.87 -31.06 0.62
C SER A 149 -1.48 -31.22 -0.78
N SER A 150 -2.23 -30.22 -1.25
CA SER A 150 -2.80 -30.16 -2.60
C SER A 150 -1.84 -29.54 -3.62
N ILE A 151 -0.75 -28.91 -3.13
CA ILE A 151 0.36 -28.51 -3.99
C ILE A 151 1.01 -29.79 -4.49
N ALA A 152 1.01 -29.98 -5.82
CA ALA A 152 1.66 -31.12 -6.44
C ALA A 152 3.10 -31.22 -5.92
N LYS A 153 3.47 -32.40 -5.39
CA LYS A 153 4.85 -32.65 -5.01
C LYS A 153 5.71 -32.46 -6.25
N VAL A 154 6.77 -31.68 -6.13
CA VAL A 154 7.79 -31.61 -7.17
C VAL A 154 8.34 -33.02 -7.34
N GLN A 155 7.96 -33.68 -8.43
CA GLN A 155 8.56 -34.94 -8.82
C GLN A 155 9.93 -34.62 -9.41
N TRP A 156 10.94 -35.32 -8.92
CA TRP A 156 12.32 -35.25 -9.43
C TRP A 156 12.69 -36.54 -10.18
N ASP A 157 11.72 -37.43 -10.40
CA ASP A 157 11.90 -38.64 -11.19
C ASP A 157 12.04 -38.30 -12.68
N LYS A 158 12.49 -39.27 -13.50
CA LYS A 158 12.65 -39.07 -14.94
C LYS A 158 11.34 -39.28 -15.71
N ASP A 159 10.28 -39.68 -15.01
CA ASP A 159 9.03 -40.18 -15.58
C ASP A 159 7.97 -39.07 -15.60
N PHE A 160 8.31 -37.93 -16.19
CA PHE A 160 7.36 -36.84 -16.40
C PHE A 160 6.41 -37.18 -17.55
N PRO A 161 5.10 -36.94 -17.41
CA PRO A 161 4.20 -36.98 -18.55
C PRO A 161 4.69 -35.98 -19.61
N PRO A 162 4.53 -36.28 -20.91
CA PRO A 162 4.99 -35.38 -21.97
C PRO A 162 4.32 -34.02 -21.81
N SER A 163 5.08 -33.04 -21.35
CA SER A 163 4.63 -31.66 -21.23
C SER A 163 4.75 -30.98 -22.58
N GLN A 164 3.79 -30.11 -22.90
CA GLN A 164 3.85 -29.26 -24.10
C GLN A 164 5.13 -28.42 -24.13
N PHE A 165 5.67 -28.08 -22.95
CA PHE A 165 6.88 -27.29 -22.78
C PHE A 165 7.97 -28.08 -22.07
N SER A 166 9.16 -28.14 -22.66
CA SER A 166 10.38 -28.64 -22.01
C SER A 166 11.30 -27.45 -21.70
N ILE A 167 11.56 -27.20 -20.41
CA ILE A 167 12.40 -26.10 -19.95
C ILE A 167 13.76 -26.67 -19.53
N PHE A 168 14.82 -26.28 -20.23
CA PHE A 168 16.20 -26.64 -19.93
C PHE A 168 16.89 -25.44 -19.33
N THR A 169 17.53 -25.61 -18.18
CA THR A 169 18.39 -24.56 -17.61
C THR A 169 19.84 -24.93 -17.90
N ASP A 170 20.58 -24.02 -18.53
CA ASP A 170 22.03 -24.20 -18.66
C ASP A 170 22.70 -23.77 -17.35
N GLY A 171 23.44 -24.69 -16.74
CA GLY A 171 24.20 -24.44 -15.52
C GLY A 171 25.56 -23.83 -15.79
N SER A 172 25.65 -22.81 -16.67
CA SER A 172 26.94 -22.21 -17.02
C SER A 172 27.51 -21.40 -15.85
N LYS A 173 28.67 -21.87 -15.39
CA LYS A 173 29.54 -21.18 -14.44
C LYS A 173 30.75 -20.66 -15.20
N THR A 174 30.94 -19.35 -15.21
CA THR A 174 32.15 -18.72 -15.73
C THR A 174 32.67 -17.76 -14.68
N ASP A 175 33.92 -17.99 -14.27
CA ASP A 175 34.72 -17.07 -13.43
C ASP A 175 34.03 -16.61 -12.12
N GLY A 176 33.48 -17.58 -11.38
CA GLY A 176 32.83 -17.34 -10.07
C GLY A 176 31.47 -16.64 -10.14
N ARG A 177 30.96 -16.33 -11.34
CA ARG A 177 29.60 -15.82 -11.57
C ARG A 177 28.74 -16.93 -12.16
N VAL A 178 27.49 -17.02 -11.69
CA VAL A 178 26.50 -17.97 -12.20
C VAL A 178 25.56 -17.21 -13.12
N GLY A 179 25.60 -17.52 -14.40
CA GLY A 179 24.57 -17.09 -15.34
C GLY A 179 23.32 -17.95 -15.15
N ALA A 180 22.13 -17.36 -15.25
CA ALA A 180 20.89 -18.11 -15.32
C ALA A 180 20.31 -17.96 -16.72
N ALA A 181 20.44 -18.99 -17.54
CA ALA A 181 19.77 -19.07 -18.84
C ALA A 181 18.86 -20.29 -18.83
N PHE A 182 17.64 -20.12 -19.37
CA PHE A 182 16.74 -21.22 -19.61
C PHE A 182 16.28 -21.22 -21.07
N HIS A 183 16.04 -22.41 -21.60
CA HIS A 183 15.62 -22.66 -22.96
C HIS A 183 14.29 -23.42 -22.91
N VAL A 184 13.26 -22.87 -23.53
CA VAL A 184 11.92 -23.49 -23.56
C VAL A 184 11.68 -24.04 -24.96
N ILE A 185 11.38 -25.34 -25.03
CA ILE A 185 10.98 -26.04 -26.26
C ILE A 185 9.48 -26.29 -26.17
N GLU A 186 8.73 -25.77 -27.15
CA GLU A 186 7.30 -26.06 -27.31
C GLU A 186 7.13 -26.94 -28.57
N GLY A 187 7.02 -28.25 -28.38
CA GLY A 187 6.99 -29.19 -29.50
C GLY A 187 8.22 -29.06 -30.42
N SER A 188 8.02 -28.85 -31.74
CA SER A 188 9.09 -28.67 -32.74
C SER A 188 9.53 -27.22 -32.96
N LYS A 189 9.02 -26.25 -32.19
CA LYS A 189 9.43 -24.84 -32.26
C LYS A 189 10.27 -24.46 -31.02
N GLN A 190 11.42 -23.84 -31.28
CA GLN A 190 12.38 -23.41 -30.25
C GLN A 190 12.32 -21.89 -30.06
N SER A 191 12.34 -21.41 -28.81
CA SER A 191 12.51 -19.99 -28.49
C SER A 191 13.51 -19.82 -27.35
N ARG A 192 14.47 -18.91 -27.52
CA ARG A 192 15.58 -18.64 -26.58
C ARG A 192 15.43 -17.24 -26.02
N LEU A 193 15.34 -17.13 -24.70
CA LEU A 193 15.36 -15.85 -23.99
C LEU A 193 16.49 -15.88 -22.95
N SER A 194 17.51 -15.06 -23.17
CA SER A 194 18.61 -14.84 -22.22
C SER A 194 18.40 -13.50 -21.52
N VAL A 195 18.27 -13.51 -20.20
CA VAL A 195 18.27 -12.28 -19.40
C VAL A 195 19.69 -12.09 -18.88
N SER A 196 20.44 -11.20 -19.51
CA SER A 196 21.73 -10.74 -18.99
C SER A 196 21.48 -9.75 -17.85
N SER A 197 21.99 -10.05 -16.65
CA SER A 197 22.12 -9.09 -15.56
C SER A 197 23.46 -8.36 -15.65
#